data_AF-A0A540K890-F1
#
_entry.id   AF-A0A540K890-F1
#
_cell.length_a   1.000
_cell.length_b   1.000
_cell.length_c   1.000
_cell.angle_alpha   90.00
_cell.angle_beta   90.00
_cell.angle_gamma   90.00
#
_symmetry.space_group_name_H-M   'P 1'
#
loop_
_entity.id
_entity.type
_entity.pdbx_description
1 polymer ?
#
loop_
_entity_poly.entity_id
_entity_poly.type
_entity_poly.pdbx_seq_one_letter_code
_entity_poly.pdbx_strand_id
1 'polypeptide(L)'
;MGLFDMVMIKDNHITIAGGITNALKSVDLNLQMEVEVETRTIEEIEKVLEYASQTKTSLTQIMLDNMVVLPNGDVDVSMLEQAVKLIDRRFETEGP
;
A
#
# COMPACT_ATOMS: atom_id res chain seq x y z
N MET A 1 -2.86 23.25 -12.47
CA MET A 1 -2.87 22.63 -11.13
C MET A 1 -3.97 21.57 -11.18
N GLY A 2 -3.71 20.46 -11.86
CA GLY A 2 -4.72 19.44 -12.15
C GLY A 2 -4.79 18.43 -11.01
N LEU A 3 -5.96 17.84 -10.78
CA LEU A 3 -6.09 16.52 -10.15
C LEU A 3 -5.23 15.58 -10.98
N PHE A 4 -3.99 15.34 -10.56
CA PHE A 4 -3.10 14.43 -11.28
C PHE A 4 -3.68 13.03 -11.14
N ASP A 5 -3.97 12.38 -12.26
CA ASP A 5 -4.64 11.09 -12.34
C ASP A 5 -3.80 10.02 -11.62
N MET A 6 -4.09 9.77 -10.34
CA MET A 6 -3.48 8.71 -9.54
C MET A 6 -4.53 7.64 -9.21
N VAL A 7 -4.16 6.37 -9.31
CA VAL A 7 -5.05 5.25 -9.00
C VAL A 7 -4.86 4.86 -7.55
N MET A 8 -5.93 5.00 -6.77
CA MET A 8 -5.95 4.52 -5.38
C MET A 8 -6.55 3.10 -5.33
N ILE A 9 -5.71 2.13 -4.97
CA ILE A 9 -6.10 0.75 -4.71
C ILE A 9 -6.54 0.63 -3.25
N LYS A 10 -7.86 0.49 -3.06
CA LYS A 10 -8.51 0.23 -1.76
C LYS A 10 -8.72 -1.26 -1.49
N ASP A 11 -9.12 -1.58 -0.26
CA ASP A 11 -9.48 -2.94 0.20
C ASP A 11 -10.45 -3.69 -0.73
N ASN A 12 -11.46 -3.00 -1.27
CA ASN A 12 -12.41 -3.59 -2.21
C ASN A 12 -11.74 -4.06 -3.51
N HIS A 13 -10.78 -3.28 -4.03
CA HIS A 13 -10.04 -3.65 -5.25
C HIS A 13 -9.12 -4.84 -4.99
N ILE A 14 -8.46 -4.85 -3.83
CA ILE A 14 -7.62 -5.97 -3.37
C ILE A 14 -8.46 -7.25 -3.27
N THR A 15 -9.65 -7.16 -2.67
CA THR A 15 -10.57 -8.28 -2.51
C THR A 15 -11.04 -8.81 -3.87
N ILE A 16 -11.45 -7.92 -4.78
CA ILE A 16 -11.90 -8.29 -6.13
C ILE A 16 -10.78 -8.93 -6.95
N ALA A 17 -9.54 -8.45 -6.81
CA ALA A 17 -8.37 -9.00 -7.49
C ALA A 17 -7.86 -10.31 -6.86
N GLY A 18 -8.38 -10.71 -5.71
CA GLY A 18 -7.92 -11.90 -4.98
C GLY A 18 -6.55 -11.73 -4.31
N GLY A 19 -6.18 -10.49 -3.94
CA GLY A 19 -4.95 -10.18 -3.23
C GLY A 19 -4.24 -8.92 -3.74
N ILE A 20 -3.42 -8.32 -2.87
CA ILE A 20 -2.78 -7.02 -3.12
C ILE A 20 -1.81 -7.06 -4.31
N THR A 21 -1.05 -8.15 -4.45
CA THR A 21 -0.15 -8.38 -5.57
C THR A 21 -0.89 -8.46 -6.90
N ASN A 22 -2.06 -9.10 -6.93
CA ASN A 22 -2.88 -9.19 -8.15
C ASN A 22 -3.50 -7.84 -8.52
N ALA A 23 -3.90 -7.05 -7.52
CA ALA A 23 -4.40 -5.70 -7.73
C ALA A 23 -3.32 -4.82 -8.37
N LEU A 24 -2.12 -4.79 -7.77
CA LEU A 24 -0.96 -4.05 -8.30
C LEU A 24 -0.61 -4.51 -9.73
N LYS A 25 -0.54 -5.81 -9.95
CA LYS A 25 -0.26 -6.38 -11.28
C LYS A 25 -1.31 -5.99 -12.31
N SER A 26 -2.59 -5.98 -11.92
CA SER A 26 -3.69 -5.60 -12.82
C SER A 26 -3.60 -4.13 -13.20
N VAL A 27 -3.22 -3.27 -12.25
CA VAL A 27 -3.01 -1.84 -12.52
C VAL A 27 -1.79 -1.63 -13.40
N ASP A 28 -0.65 -2.24 -13.09
CA ASP A 28 0.58 -2.14 -13.90
C ASP A 28 0.42 -2.64 -15.35
N LEU A 29 -0.47 -3.62 -15.58
CA LEU A 29 -0.76 -4.16 -16.90
C LEU A 29 -1.68 -3.27 -17.75
N ASN A 30 -2.60 -2.54 -17.11
CA ASN A 30 -3.68 -1.83 -17.81
C ASN A 30 -3.53 -0.30 -17.76
N LEU A 31 -2.76 0.22 -16.81
CA LEU A 31 -2.65 1.65 -16.51
C LEU A 31 -1.17 2.04 -16.38
N GLN A 32 -0.82 3.18 -16.96
CA GLN A 32 0.53 3.77 -16.89
C GLN A 32 0.47 5.11 -16.13
N MET A 33 0.03 5.04 -14.89
CA MET A 33 -0.16 6.20 -14.01
C MET A 33 0.30 5.86 -12.61
N GLU A 34 0.52 6.89 -11.79
CA GLU A 34 0.94 6.71 -10.41
C GLU A 34 -0.12 5.93 -9.62
N VAL A 35 0.32 5.08 -8.70
CA VAL A 35 -0.54 4.18 -7.93
C VAL A 35 -0.27 4.36 -6.46
N GLU A 36 -1.35 4.48 -5.71
CA GLU A 36 -1.37 4.44 -4.26
C GLU A 36 -2.10 3.18 -3.80
N VAL A 37 -1.56 2.52 -2.78
CA VAL A 37 -2.21 1.34 -2.20
C VAL A 37 -2.50 1.53 -0.72
N GLU A 38 -3.74 1.25 -0.34
CA GLU A 38 -4.19 1.23 1.05
C GLU A 38 -3.90 -0.15 1.66
N THR A 39 -3.08 -0.17 2.70
CA THR A 39 -2.70 -1.38 3.43
C THR A 39 -3.21 -1.33 4.86
N ARG A 40 -3.63 -2.47 5.39
CA ARG A 40 -4.16 -2.61 6.76
C ARG A 40 -3.33 -3.53 7.64
N THR A 41 -2.48 -4.37 7.06
CA THR A 41 -1.64 -5.31 7.80
C THR A 41 -0.18 -5.29 7.35
N ILE A 42 0.74 -5.72 8.23
CA ILE A 42 2.16 -5.86 7.88
C ILE A 42 2.34 -6.88 6.75
N GLU A 43 1.55 -7.96 6.72
CA GLU A 43 1.63 -8.96 5.65
C GLU A 43 1.29 -8.37 4.27
N GLU A 44 0.38 -7.39 4.20
CA GLU A 44 0.08 -6.67 2.96
C GLU A 44 1.25 -5.78 2.53
N ILE A 45 1.86 -5.05 3.48
CA ILE A 45 3.05 -4.24 3.23
C ILE A 45 4.19 -5.11 2.71
N GLU A 46 4.46 -6.26 3.34
CA GLU A 46 5.50 -7.19 2.90
C GLU A 46 5.26 -7.67 1.46
N LYS A 47 4.02 -8.04 1.10
CA LYS A 47 3.66 -8.44 -0.27
C LYS A 47 3.84 -7.30 -1.27
N VAL A 48 3.49 -6.07 -0.90
CA VAL A 48 3.69 -4.87 -1.73
C VAL A 48 5.18 -4.64 -1.98
N LEU A 49 5.99 -4.69 -0.92
CA LEU A 49 7.44 -4.48 -1.00
C LEU A 49 8.15 -5.59 -1.77
N GLU A 50 7.72 -6.84 -1.58
CA GLU A 50 8.22 -7.99 -2.35
C GLU A 50 7.91 -7.80 -3.84
N TYR A 51 6.65 -7.48 -4.17
CA TYR A 51 6.24 -7.24 -5.55
C TYR A 51 7.03 -6.09 -6.18
N ALA A 52 7.16 -4.97 -5.48
CA ALA A 52 7.94 -3.81 -5.89
C ALA A 52 9.44 -4.10 -6.06
N SER A 53 10.00 -5.02 -5.28
CA SER A 53 11.41 -5.39 -5.38
C SER A 53 11.68 -6.34 -6.55
N GLN A 54 10.69 -7.14 -6.95
CA GLN A 54 10.81 -8.11 -8.04
C GLN A 54 10.31 -7.57 -9.38
N THR A 55 9.39 -6.61 -9.35
CA THR A 55 8.66 -6.10 -10.52
C THR A 55 8.75 -4.59 -10.57
N LYS A 56 9.01 -4.04 -11.77
CA LYS A 56 8.87 -2.60 -11.98
C LYS A 56 7.39 -2.25 -11.92
N THR A 57 6.99 -1.57 -10.85
CA THR A 57 5.61 -1.17 -10.59
C THR A 57 5.45 0.35 -10.69
N SER A 58 4.22 0.79 -10.95
CA SER A 58 3.81 2.19 -10.97
C SER A 58 3.39 2.68 -9.57
N LEU A 59 3.56 1.84 -8.55
CA LEU A 59 3.38 2.19 -7.15
C LEU A 59 4.33 3.33 -6.75
N THR A 60 3.74 4.40 -6.24
CA THR A 60 4.46 5.58 -5.72
C THR A 60 4.24 5.74 -4.22
N GLN A 61 3.03 5.40 -3.73
CA GLN A 61 2.60 5.65 -2.36
C GLN A 61 1.97 4.42 -1.69
N ILE A 62 2.30 4.24 -0.41
CA ILE A 62 1.69 3.22 0.45
C ILE A 62 0.99 3.95 1.59
N MET A 63 -0.34 3.84 1.64
CA MET A 63 -1.17 4.38 2.72
C MET A 63 -1.30 3.33 3.83
N LEU A 64 -1.04 3.74 5.06
CA LEU A 64 -1.14 2.90 6.26
C LEU A 64 -2.48 3.17 6.94
N ASP A 65 -3.54 2.44 6.57
CA ASP A 65 -4.89 2.64 7.11
C ASP A 65 -5.01 1.97 8.48
N ASN A 66 -5.25 2.80 9.50
CA ASN A 66 -5.61 2.40 10.86
C ASN A 66 -4.68 1.36 11.55
N MET A 67 -3.39 1.31 11.18
CA MET A 67 -2.40 0.38 11.78
C MET A 67 -2.03 0.69 13.23
N VAL A 68 -2.61 1.75 13.82
CA VAL A 68 -2.33 2.22 15.17
C VAL A 68 -3.33 1.74 16.20
N VAL A 69 -4.47 1.13 15.85
CA VAL A 69 -5.50 0.78 16.83
C VAL A 69 -5.48 -0.71 17.12
N LEU A 70 -5.09 -1.08 18.33
CA LEU A 70 -5.23 -2.44 18.82
C LEU A 70 -6.74 -2.76 19.02
N PRO A 71 -7.14 -4.04 18.93
CA PRO A 71 -8.54 -4.46 19.12
C PRO A 71 -9.16 -4.05 20.46
N ASN A 72 -8.32 -3.69 21.45
CA ASN A 72 -8.72 -3.23 22.77
C ASN A 72 -8.88 -1.70 22.88
N GLY A 73 -8.67 -0.94 21.79
CA GLY A 73 -8.76 0.51 21.74
C GLY A 73 -7.49 1.25 22.16
N ASP A 74 -6.41 0.53 22.49
CA ASP A 74 -5.11 1.13 22.73
C ASP A 74 -4.41 1.50 21.42
N VAL A 75 -3.60 2.55 21.46
CA VAL A 75 -2.80 2.97 20.31
C VAL A 75 -1.45 2.24 20.34
N ASP A 76 -1.19 1.37 19.36
CA ASP A 76 0.10 0.69 19.17
C ASP A 76 0.79 1.19 17.89
N VAL A 77 1.79 2.05 18.08
CA VAL A 77 2.64 2.56 17.00
C VAL A 77 3.71 1.56 16.57
N SER A 78 3.85 0.41 17.22
CA SER A 78 4.88 -0.58 16.88
C SER A 78 4.70 -1.12 15.47
N MET A 79 3.46 -1.30 15.01
CA MET A 79 3.18 -1.70 13.63
C MET A 79 3.57 -0.60 12.63
N LEU A 80 3.28 0.66 12.96
CA LEU A 80 3.67 1.81 12.14
C LEU A 80 5.20 1.92 12.04
N GLU A 81 5.92 1.78 13.16
CA GLU A 81 7.38 1.79 13.15
C GLU A 81 7.98 0.64 12.34
N GLN A 82 7.41 -0.56 12.43
CA GLN A 82 7.82 -1.70 11.61
C GLN A 82 7.54 -1.45 10.13
N ALA A 83 6.35 -0.96 9.78
CA ALA A 83 5.97 -0.61 8.41
C ALA A 83 6.93 0.43 7.82
N VAL A 84 7.20 1.52 8.54
CA VAL A 84 8.11 2.58 8.09
C VAL A 84 9.54 2.05 7.91
N LYS A 85 10.01 1.17 8.83
CA LYS A 85 11.32 0.51 8.69
C LYS A 85 11.36 -0.44 7.48
N LEU A 86 10.29 -1.17 7.21
CA LEU A 86 10.20 -2.09 6.07
C LEU A 86 10.19 -1.34 4.74
N ILE A 87 9.51 -0.20 4.67
CA ILE A 87 9.41 0.61 3.45
C ILE A 87 10.74 1.31 3.12
N ASP A 88 11.63 1.50 4.10
CA ASP A 88 13.04 1.95 3.95
C ASP A 88 13.24 3.09 2.94
N ARG A 89 12.35 4.09 2.96
CA ARG A 89 12.33 5.27 2.05
C ARG A 89 12.21 4.93 0.56
N ARG A 90 11.82 3.70 0.20
CA ARG A 90 11.60 3.31 -1.21
C ARG A 90 10.31 3.88 -1.79
N PHE A 91 9.31 4.10 -0.95
CA PHE A 91 8.01 4.64 -1.31
C PHE A 91 7.64 5.80 -0.38
N GLU A 92 6.83 6.72 -0.89
CA GLU A 92 6.21 7.75 -0.05
C GLU A 92 5.12 7.08 0.83
N THR A 93 5.05 7.48 2.09
CA THR A 93 4.08 6.95 3.05
C THR A 93 3.15 8.06 3.51
N GLU A 94 1.84 7.87 3.32
CA GLU A 94 0.81 8.77 3.85
C GLU A 94 0.04 8.06 4.97
N GLY A 95 -0.23 8.79 6.06
CA GLY A 95 -1.03 8.32 7.18
C GLY A 95 -2.19 9.29 7.43
N PRO A 96 -3.41 8.79 7.68
CA PRO A 96 -4.54 9.63 8.07
C PRO A 96 -4.45 10.18 9.49
#